data_AF-A0AAV0J7A0-F1
#
_entry.id   AF-A0AAV0J7A0-F1
#
_cell.length_a   1.000
_cell.length_b   1.000
_cell.length_c   1.000
_cell.angle_alpha   90.00
_cell.angle_beta   90.00
_cell.angle_gamma   90.00
#
_symmetry.space_group_name_H-M   'P 1'
#
loop_
_entity.id
_entity.type
_entity.pdbx_description
1 polymer ?
#
loop_
_entity_poly.entity_id
_entity_poly.type
_entity_poly.pdbx_seq_one_letter_code
_entity_poly.pdbx_strand_id
1 'polypeptide(L)'
;MDNLINSPEDVAYLHYCGIVEHWLGSDAEVADLFNRLCQEVVFDVNNSYLARMSEEVNLYYNHRWNAWRASLKHKYFGNPWAIISLFAAVVLLVLTFTQTFYGVYGYYRPRT
;
A
#
# COMPACT_ATOMS: atom_id res chain seq x y z
N MET A 1 -19.31 -7.06 -10.55
CA MET A 1 -18.60 -5.77 -10.43
C MET A 1 -18.60 -5.32 -8.96
N ASP A 2 -18.78 -6.28 -8.06
CA ASP A 2 -19.04 -6.16 -6.63
C ASP A 2 -17.78 -5.78 -5.83
N ASN A 3 -16.66 -5.62 -6.53
CA ASN A 3 -15.36 -5.26 -5.96
C ASN A 3 -15.11 -3.74 -5.94
N LEU A 4 -16.00 -2.94 -6.55
CA LEU A 4 -15.75 -1.51 -6.77
C LEU A 4 -16.89 -0.62 -6.27
N ILE A 5 -18.14 -1.00 -6.53
CA ILE A 5 -19.33 -0.36 -5.97
C ILE A 5 -20.25 -1.49 -5.53
N ASN A 6 -20.41 -1.67 -4.21
CA ASN A 6 -21.31 -2.67 -3.65
C ASN A 6 -22.24 -2.04 -2.61
N SER A 7 -21.77 -1.02 -1.90
CA SER A 7 -22.56 -0.29 -0.92
C SER A 7 -22.62 1.22 -1.20
N PRO A 8 -23.59 1.93 -0.59
CA PRO A 8 -23.67 3.39 -0.69
C PRO A 8 -22.39 4.09 -0.22
N GLU A 9 -21.68 3.51 0.75
CA GLU A 9 -20.42 4.04 1.26
C GLU A 9 -19.29 4.01 0.21
N ASP A 10 -19.27 2.99 -0.65
CA ASP A 10 -18.31 2.91 -1.76
C ASP A 10 -18.56 4.04 -2.77
N VAL A 11 -19.84 4.30 -3.09
CA VAL A 11 -20.25 5.40 -3.98
C VAL A 11 -19.88 6.75 -3.38
N ALA A 12 -20.16 6.95 -2.09
CA ALA A 12 -19.82 8.17 -1.37
C ALA A 12 -18.31 8.46 -1.43
N TYR A 13 -17.49 7.42 -1.24
CA TYR A 13 -16.04 7.54 -1.30
C TYR A 13 -15.54 7.87 -2.72
N LEU A 14 -16.06 7.18 -3.74
CA LEU A 14 -15.70 7.44 -5.13
C LEU A 14 -16.15 8.82 -5.61
N HIS A 15 -17.30 9.29 -5.14
CA HIS A 15 -17.81 10.64 -5.39
C HIS A 15 -16.94 11.69 -4.72
N TYR A 16 -16.56 11.48 -3.45
CA TYR A 16 -15.61 12.34 -2.76
C TYR A 16 -14.25 12.43 -3.48
N CYS A 17 -13.77 11.31 -4.03
CA CYS A 17 -12.54 11.28 -4.82
C CYS A 17 -12.70 11.88 -6.24
N GLY A 18 -13.90 12.30 -6.64
CA GLY A 18 -14.19 12.84 -7.96
C GLY A 18 -14.11 11.80 -9.10
N ILE A 19 -14.18 10.51 -8.76
CA ILE A 19 -14.10 9.40 -9.70
C ILE A 19 -15.49 9.11 -10.30
N VAL A 20 -16.54 9.26 -9.48
CA VAL A 20 -17.94 9.09 -9.89
C VAL A 20 -18.68 10.38 -9.61
N GLU A 21 -19.30 10.97 -10.64
CA GLU A 21 -20.21 12.10 -10.48
C GLU A 21 -21.60 11.64 -10.92
N HIS A 22 -22.60 11.79 -10.05
CA HIS A 22 -23.97 11.36 -10.37
C HIS A 22 -24.99 12.44 -10.00
N TRP A 23 -26.08 12.43 -10.77
CA TRP A 23 -27.23 13.32 -10.57
C TRP A 23 -28.41 12.60 -9.91
N LEU A 24 -28.21 11.33 -9.51
CA LEU A 24 -29.19 10.52 -8.78
C LEU A 24 -29.37 11.03 -7.35
N GLY A 25 -30.56 10.83 -6.78
CA GLY A 25 -31.01 11.49 -5.56
C GLY A 25 -30.26 11.05 -4.29
N SER A 26 -29.62 9.88 -4.32
CA SER A 26 -28.74 9.41 -3.25
C SER A 26 -27.70 8.40 -3.72
N ASP A 27 -26.58 8.33 -3.00
CA ASP A 27 -25.50 7.34 -3.20
C ASP A 27 -26.05 5.89 -3.14
N ALA A 28 -27.13 5.66 -2.39
CA ALA A 28 -27.79 4.37 -2.28
C ALA A 28 -28.53 3.96 -3.56
N GLU A 29 -29.16 4.91 -4.26
CA GLU A 29 -29.80 4.65 -5.55
C GLU A 29 -28.77 4.32 -6.63
N VAL A 30 -27.60 4.95 -6.57
CA VAL A 30 -26.47 4.68 -7.47
C VAL A 30 -25.93 3.29 -7.21
N ALA A 31 -25.70 2.93 -5.94
CA ALA A 31 -25.25 1.59 -5.56
C ALA A 31 -26.24 0.51 -6.03
N ASP A 32 -27.55 0.71 -5.81
CA ASP A 32 -28.58 -0.23 -6.27
C ASP A 32 -28.61 -0.37 -7.80
N LEU A 33 -28.52 0.74 -8.54
CA LEU A 33 -28.47 0.73 -9.99
C LEU A 33 -27.26 -0.05 -10.51
N PHE A 34 -26.07 0.20 -9.96
CA PHE A 34 -24.85 -0.52 -10.33
C PHE A 34 -24.94 -2.01 -9.98
N ASN A 35 -25.44 -2.34 -8.79
CA ASN A 35 -25.62 -3.73 -8.35
C ASN A 35 -26.58 -4.49 -9.28
N ARG A 36 -27.70 -3.87 -9.66
CA ARG A 36 -28.69 -4.46 -10.58
C ARG A 36 -28.16 -4.61 -12.00
N LEU A 37 -27.41 -3.63 -12.51
CA LEU A 37 -26.74 -3.72 -13.82
C LEU A 37 -25.70 -4.84 -13.84
N CYS A 38 -25.03 -5.10 -12.71
CA CYS A 38 -24.00 -6.13 -12.63
C CYS A 38 -24.56 -7.53 -12.36
N GLN A 39 -25.78 -7.63 -11.84
CA GLN A 39 -26.46 -8.89 -11.55
C GLN A 39 -26.74 -9.74 -12.79
N GLU A 40 -26.93 -9.10 -13.96
CA GLU A 40 -27.17 -9.78 -15.23
C GLU A 40 -25.90 -9.95 -16.08
N VAL A 41 -24.79 -9.35 -15.69
CA VAL A 41 -23.51 -9.47 -16.41
C VAL A 41 -22.67 -10.53 -15.72
N VAL A 42 -22.68 -11.75 -16.27
CA VAL A 42 -21.74 -12.81 -15.89
C VAL A 42 -20.33 -12.37 -16.28
N PHE A 43 -19.67 -11.63 -15.37
CA PHE A 43 -18.29 -11.25 -15.51
C PHE A 43 -17.42 -12.48 -15.22
N ASP A 44 -16.98 -13.15 -16.28
CA ASP A 44 -15.95 -14.18 -16.18
C ASP A 44 -14.61 -13.48 -15.89
N VAL A 45 -14.30 -13.31 -14.61
CA VAL A 45 -13.10 -12.63 -14.11
C VAL A 45 -11.82 -13.31 -14.62
N ASN A 46 -11.88 -14.59 -15.00
CA ASN A 46 -10.73 -15.35 -15.48
C ASN A 46 -10.45 -15.17 -16.98
N ASN A 47 -11.41 -14.69 -17.79
CA ASN A 47 -11.26 -14.51 -19.23
C ASN A 47 -11.39 -13.05 -19.72
N SER A 48 -11.43 -12.10 -18.78
CA SER A 48 -11.48 -10.67 -19.09
C SER A 48 -10.11 -10.14 -19.50
N TYR A 49 -10.08 -9.21 -20.46
CA TYR A 49 -8.88 -8.42 -20.82
C TYR A 49 -8.26 -7.72 -19.59
N LEU A 50 -9.07 -7.43 -18.57
CA LEU A 50 -8.65 -6.80 -17.32
C LEU A 50 -8.04 -7.80 -16.32
N ALA A 51 -8.13 -9.11 -16.54
CA ALA A 51 -7.60 -10.12 -15.61
C ALA A 51 -6.09 -9.91 -15.38
N ARG A 52 -5.33 -9.72 -16.47
CA ARG A 52 -3.88 -9.46 -16.41
C ARG A 52 -3.54 -8.12 -15.74
N MET A 53 -4.34 -7.07 -15.99
CA MET A 53 -4.17 -5.79 -15.28
C MET A 53 -4.51 -5.94 -13.79
N SER A 54 -5.56 -6.70 -13.44
CA SER A 54 -5.93 -6.96 -12.05
C SER A 54 -4.86 -7.78 -11.34
N GLU A 55 -4.22 -8.73 -12.04
CA GLU A 55 -3.14 -9.54 -11.50
C GLU A 55 -1.88 -8.71 -11.29
N GLU A 56 -1.50 -7.84 -12.23
CA GLU A 56 -0.39 -6.88 -12.04
C GLU A 56 -0.65 -5.90 -10.90
N VAL A 57 -1.86 -5.35 -10.80
CA VAL A 57 -2.25 -4.46 -9.70
C VAL A 57 -2.24 -5.22 -8.37
N ASN A 58 -2.77 -6.45 -8.34
CA ASN A 58 -2.78 -7.29 -7.16
C ASN A 58 -1.38 -7.75 -6.76
N LEU A 59 -0.47 -8.00 -7.71
CA LEU A 59 0.95 -8.29 -7.46
C LEU A 59 1.66 -7.05 -6.91
N TYR A 60 1.38 -5.87 -7.45
CA TYR A 60 1.90 -4.61 -6.96
C TYR A 60 1.40 -4.30 -5.53
N TYR A 61 0.14 -4.63 -5.24
CA TYR A 61 -0.49 -4.45 -3.92
C TYR A 61 -0.03 -5.51 -2.90
N ASN A 62 0.12 -6.77 -3.33
CA ASN A 62 0.66 -7.86 -2.51
C ASN A 62 2.16 -7.76 -2.27
N HIS A 63 2.87 -6.91 -3.02
CA HIS A 63 4.24 -6.58 -2.68
C HIS A 63 4.23 -5.77 -1.38
N ARG A 64 4.35 -6.49 -0.25
CA ARG A 64 4.47 -5.94 1.12
C ARG A 64 5.45 -4.77 1.19
N TRP A 65 6.45 -4.76 0.30
CA TRP A 65 7.37 -3.64 0.09
C TRP A 65 6.69 -2.29 -0.19
N ASN A 66 5.68 -2.25 -1.06
CA ASN A 66 4.98 -1.00 -1.40
C ASN A 66 4.13 -0.50 -0.24
N ALA A 67 3.44 -1.40 0.46
CA ALA A 67 2.67 -1.07 1.66
C ALA A 67 3.60 -0.57 2.79
N TRP A 68 4.72 -1.26 3.03
CA TRP A 68 5.74 -0.84 4.00
C TRP A 68 6.37 0.50 3.63
N ARG A 69 6.67 0.72 2.34
CA ARG A 69 7.25 1.96 1.85
C ARG A 69 6.27 3.12 1.91
N ALA A 70 4.98 2.89 1.63
CA ALA A 70 3.93 3.88 1.80
C ALA A 70 3.72 4.23 3.29
N SER A 71 3.71 3.23 4.18
CA SER A 71 3.63 3.43 5.63
C SER A 71 4.85 4.17 6.17
N LEU A 72 6.06 3.80 5.75
CA LEU A 72 7.30 4.49 6.07
C LEU A 72 7.27 5.94 5.56
N LYS A 73 6.82 6.17 4.32
CA LYS A 73 6.72 7.52 3.78
C LYS A 73 5.73 8.37 4.56
N HIS A 74 4.53 7.85 4.81
CA HIS A 74 3.49 8.58 5.51
C HIS A 74 3.90 8.91 6.97
N LYS A 75 4.50 7.96 7.68
CA LYS A 75 4.83 8.11 9.10
C LYS A 75 6.18 8.81 9.36
N TYR A 76 7.16 8.66 8.46
CA TYR A 76 8.50 9.20 8.65
C TYR A 76 8.80 10.42 7.77
N PHE A 77 8.28 10.52 6.54
CA PHE A 77 8.54 11.70 5.69
C PHE A 77 7.66 12.91 6.02
N GLY A 78 6.59 12.75 6.82
CA GLY A 78 5.81 13.87 7.34
C GLY A 78 6.44 14.58 8.55
N ASN A 79 7.41 13.92 9.22
CA ASN A 79 8.08 14.47 10.40
C ASN A 79 9.60 14.51 10.18
N PRO A 80 10.19 15.70 9.96
CA PRO A 80 11.63 15.87 9.73
C PRO A 80 12.50 15.20 10.81
N TRP A 81 12.02 15.18 12.05
CA TRP A 81 12.72 14.56 13.18
C TRP A 81 12.82 13.04 13.08
N ALA A 82 11.82 12.39 12.47
CA ALA A 82 11.83 10.95 12.28
C ALA A 82 12.91 10.52 11.27
N ILE A 83 13.13 11.34 10.23
CA ILE A 83 14.21 11.14 9.24
C ILE A 83 15.59 11.27 9.92
N ILE A 84 15.79 12.34 10.70
CA ILE A 84 17.06 12.57 11.41
C ILE A 84 17.32 11.42 12.39
N SER A 85 16.31 10.98 13.14
CA SER A 85 16.43 9.88 14.09
C SER A 85 16.75 8.55 13.41
N LEU A 86 16.13 8.26 12.26
CA LEU A 86 16.44 7.07 11.47
C LEU A 86 17.89 7.10 10.97
N PHE A 87 18.33 8.24 10.45
CA PHE A 87 19.71 8.41 9.98
C PHE A 87 20.72 8.23 11.13
N ALA A 88 20.46 8.86 12.28
CA ALA A 88 21.29 8.71 13.48
C ALA A 88 21.35 7.25 13.95
N ALA A 89 20.23 6.54 13.98
CA ALA A 89 20.18 5.12 14.34
C ALA A 89 21.00 4.24 13.38
N VAL A 90 20.94 4.51 12.07
CA VAL A 90 21.75 3.81 11.06
C VAL A 90 23.25 4.07 11.27
N VAL A 91 23.64 5.32 11.50
CA VAL A 91 25.04 5.69 11.78
C VAL A 91 25.53 4.98 13.04
N LEU A 92 24.75 5.01 14.12
CA LEU A 92 25.07 4.30 15.36
C LEU A 92 25.23 2.80 15.13
N LEU A 93 24.33 2.17 14.39
CA LEU A 93 24.42 0.75 14.03
C LEU A 93 25.73 0.42 13.30
N VAL A 94 26.12 1.23 12.32
CA VAL A 94 27.37 1.06 11.58
C VAL A 94 28.59 1.19 12.49
N LEU A 95 28.58 2.19 13.38
CA LEU A 95 29.64 2.40 14.35
C LEU A 95 29.75 1.22 15.32
N THR A 96 28.62 0.76 15.88
CA THR A 96 28.58 -0.41 16.77
C THR A 96 29.06 -1.66 16.05
N PHE A 97 28.59 -1.91 14.83
CA PHE A 97 29.04 -3.06 14.03
C PHE A 97 30.54 -3.03 13.80
N THR A 98 31.08 -1.88 13.44
CA THR A 98 32.52 -1.67 13.24
C THR A 98 33.31 -1.92 14.53
N GLN A 99 32.83 -1.37 15.65
CA GLN A 99 33.43 -1.56 16.97
C GLN A 99 33.42 -3.05 17.38
N THR A 100 32.29 -3.73 17.21
CA THR A 100 32.17 -5.17 17.48
C THR A 100 33.09 -5.98 16.58
N PHE A 101 33.16 -5.65 15.30
CA PHE A 101 34.04 -6.33 14.35
C PHE A 101 35.51 -6.20 14.76
N TYR A 102 36.00 -5.00 15.07
CA TYR A 102 37.37 -4.81 15.54
C TYR A 102 37.65 -5.45 16.89
N GLY A 103 36.69 -5.43 17.82
CA GLY A 103 36.82 -6.10 19.12
C GLY A 103 36.92 -7.62 18.97
N VAL A 104 36.04 -8.21 18.16
CA VAL A 104 36.04 -9.65 17.86
C VAL A 104 37.31 -10.05 17.09
N TYR A 105 37.67 -9.28 16.06
CA TYR A 105 38.89 -9.53 15.29
C TYR A 105 40.15 -9.43 16.14
N GLY A 106 40.24 -8.44 17.04
CA GLY A 106 41.34 -8.30 17.99
C GLY A 106 41.40 -9.42 19.02
N TYR A 107 40.25 -9.96 19.44
CA TYR A 107 40.16 -11.12 20.32
C TYR A 107 40.68 -12.41 19.64
N TYR A 108 40.32 -12.64 18.37
CA TYR A 108 40.75 -13.83 17.63
C TYR A 108 42.16 -13.72 17.02
N ARG A 109 42.70 -12.51 16.86
CA ARG A 109 44.05 -12.28 16.34
C ARG A 109 44.84 -11.34 17.27
N PRO A 110 45.17 -11.79 18.50
CA PRO A 110 45.99 -11.00 19.42
C PRO A 110 47.36 -10.79 18.79
N ARG A 111 47.82 -9.53 18.75
CA ARG A 111 49.17 -9.20 18.30
C ARG A 111 50.15 -9.74 19.34
N THR A 112 50.92 -10.76 18.96
CA THR A 112 52.15 -11.17 19.65
C THR A 112 53.18 -10.07 19.63
#